data_AF-A0A401YX21-F1
#
_entry.id   AF-A0A401YX21-F1
#
_cell.length_a   1.000
_cell.length_b   1.000
_cell.length_c   1.000
_cell.angle_alpha   90.00
_cell.angle_beta   90.00
_cell.angle_gamma   90.00
#
_symmetry.space_group_name_H-M   'P 1'
#
loop_
_entity.id
_entity.type
_entity.pdbx_description
1 polymer ?
#
loop_
_entity_poly.entity_id
_entity_poly.type
_entity_poly.pdbx_seq_one_letter_code
_entity_poly.pdbx_strand_id
1 'polypeptide(L)'
;MPLGKLCDAMPSGCIRYAQACRSAGAAGESFHAGLLPVGSSAFGTVEAVDGLGTMVVPAPLELLGRESPVRAVPGHVEPTFSWTPQVDDTGQGLGGRLVSALSTHLYTGEPLGSALAEYRPYVGELHTRWARLRESSAGGDTSVRETLTRLRVSALDRQSLVLPGDPTAALPALAHDGR
;
A
#
# COMPACT_ATOMS: atom_id res chain seq x y z
N MET A 1 -19.39 9.53 -1.60
CA MET A 1 -19.97 9.42 -0.25
C MET A 1 -19.17 10.31 0.69
N PRO A 2 -19.81 11.16 1.52
CA PRO A 2 -19.12 11.95 2.54
C PRO A 2 -18.34 11.07 3.54
N LEU A 3 -17.23 11.56 4.06
CA LEU A 3 -16.34 10.79 4.95
C LEU A 3 -17.05 10.23 6.18
N GLY A 4 -17.82 11.06 6.88
CA GLY A 4 -18.57 10.61 8.07
C GLY A 4 -19.54 9.47 7.77
N LYS A 5 -20.31 9.55 6.68
CA LYS A 5 -21.21 8.46 6.27
C LYS A 5 -20.47 7.16 5.96
N LEU A 6 -19.26 7.26 5.43
CA LEU A 6 -18.41 6.11 5.18
C LEU A 6 -17.87 5.52 6.48
N CYS A 7 -17.50 6.36 7.46
CA CYS A 7 -17.03 5.91 8.77
C CYS A 7 -18.15 5.25 9.57
N ASP A 8 -19.34 5.83 9.57
CA ASP A 8 -20.54 5.31 10.23
C ASP A 8 -20.96 3.93 9.67
N ALA A 9 -20.83 3.74 8.36
CA ALA A 9 -21.19 2.50 7.71
C ALA A 9 -20.21 1.34 7.97
N MET A 10 -19.01 1.62 8.49
CA MET A 10 -17.99 0.58 8.71
C MET A 10 -18.28 -0.20 10.01
N PRO A 11 -18.48 -1.53 9.94
CA PRO A 11 -18.75 -2.32 11.14
C PRO A 11 -17.54 -2.36 12.08
N SER A 12 -17.81 -2.48 13.38
CA SER A 12 -16.75 -2.74 14.38
C SER A 12 -16.03 -4.05 14.06
N GLY A 13 -14.74 -4.15 14.38
CA GLY A 13 -13.99 -5.38 14.19
C GLY A 13 -13.48 -5.62 12.76
N CYS A 14 -13.96 -4.88 11.76
CA CYS A 14 -13.56 -5.10 10.37
C CYS A 14 -12.16 -4.56 10.06
N ILE A 15 -11.66 -4.91 8.87
CA ILE A 15 -10.45 -4.33 8.29
C ILE A 15 -10.85 -3.58 7.04
N ARG A 16 -10.39 -2.34 6.93
CA ARG A 16 -10.67 -1.50 5.78
C ARG A 16 -9.41 -1.31 4.95
N TYR A 17 -9.37 -1.92 3.77
CA TYR A 17 -8.31 -1.66 2.82
C TYR A 17 -8.56 -0.37 2.03
N ALA A 18 -7.55 0.49 1.97
CA ALA A 18 -7.56 1.82 1.35
C ALA A 18 -6.58 1.85 0.16
N GLN A 19 -7.06 1.46 -1.03
CA GLN A 19 -6.22 1.42 -2.23
C GLN A 19 -5.87 2.82 -2.77
N ALA A 20 -6.70 3.84 -2.53
CA ALA A 20 -6.39 5.18 -3.01
C ALA A 20 -5.42 5.88 -2.04
N CYS A 21 -4.31 6.39 -2.57
CA CYS A 21 -3.25 7.10 -1.84
C CYS A 21 -3.74 8.04 -0.72
N ARG A 22 -4.74 8.89 -1.03
CA ARG A 22 -5.32 9.85 -0.08
C ARG A 22 -6.25 9.23 0.97
N SER A 23 -6.41 7.92 1.01
CA SER A 23 -7.27 7.22 1.97
C SER A 23 -6.51 6.70 3.19
N ALA A 24 -5.17 6.61 3.12
CA ALA A 24 -4.32 6.30 4.27
C ALA A 24 -3.51 7.51 4.75
N GLY A 25 -2.97 8.32 3.84
CA GLY A 25 -2.20 9.52 4.20
C GLY A 25 -1.38 10.05 3.04
N ALA A 26 -0.40 10.89 3.36
CA ALA A 26 0.64 11.33 2.45
C ALA A 26 1.98 11.36 3.21
N ALA A 27 3.06 10.99 2.53
CA ALA A 27 4.40 10.94 3.11
C ALA A 27 5.09 12.32 3.17
N GLY A 28 4.52 13.35 2.53
CA GLY A 28 5.24 14.58 2.20
C GLY A 28 5.85 14.45 0.82
N GLU A 29 7.18 14.50 0.74
CA GLU A 29 7.89 14.34 -0.54
C GLU A 29 7.52 13.01 -1.21
N SER A 30 6.94 13.08 -2.40
CA SER A 30 6.52 11.89 -3.13
C SER A 30 7.72 11.06 -3.57
N PHE A 31 7.66 9.76 -3.33
CA PHE A 31 8.67 8.82 -3.81
C PHE A 31 8.75 8.79 -5.35
N HIS A 32 7.71 9.26 -6.04
CA HIS A 32 7.64 9.33 -7.50
C HIS A 32 8.32 10.57 -8.10
N ALA A 33 8.92 11.45 -7.28
CA ALA A 33 9.60 12.65 -7.73
C ALA A 33 10.62 12.33 -8.85
N GLY A 34 10.52 13.06 -9.96
CA GLY A 34 11.41 12.92 -11.12
C GLY A 34 11.23 11.63 -11.95
N LEU A 35 10.27 10.75 -11.61
CA LEU A 35 10.04 9.52 -12.38
C LEU A 35 9.04 9.68 -13.52
N LEU A 36 8.15 10.68 -13.41
CA LEU A 36 7.04 10.89 -14.34
C LEU A 36 7.31 12.09 -15.26
N PRO A 37 6.90 12.03 -16.55
CA PRO A 37 7.03 13.16 -17.45
C PRO A 37 6.27 14.38 -16.95
N VAL A 38 6.94 15.54 -16.90
CA VAL A 38 6.33 16.83 -16.54
C VAL A 38 5.15 17.12 -17.48
N GLY A 39 4.04 17.59 -16.90
CA GLY A 39 2.81 17.88 -17.64
C GLY A 39 1.93 16.65 -17.94
N SER A 40 2.37 15.43 -17.60
CA SER A 40 1.48 14.26 -17.66
C SER A 40 0.42 14.29 -16.54
N SER A 41 -0.73 13.64 -16.78
CA SER A 41 -1.78 13.48 -15.76
C SER A 41 -1.28 12.78 -14.49
N ALA A 42 -0.41 11.79 -14.66
CA ALA A 42 0.23 11.08 -13.56
C ALA A 42 1.12 12.02 -12.73
N PHE A 43 1.92 12.86 -13.39
CA PHE A 43 2.75 13.87 -12.73
C PHE A 43 1.90 14.87 -11.94
N GLY A 44 0.83 15.41 -12.52
CA GLY A 44 -0.07 16.32 -11.81
C GLY A 44 -0.76 15.68 -10.60
N THR A 45 -1.04 14.37 -10.65
CA THR A 45 -1.58 13.63 -9.50
C THR A 45 -0.55 13.51 -8.37
N VAL A 46 0.70 13.21 -8.72
CA VAL A 46 1.82 13.13 -7.77
C VAL A 46 2.08 14.47 -7.11
N GLU A 47 2.20 15.56 -7.88
CA GLU A 47 2.39 16.91 -7.32
C GLU A 47 1.24 17.34 -6.40
N ALA A 48 0.01 17.00 -6.77
CA ALA A 48 -1.14 17.33 -5.93
C ALA A 48 -1.17 16.53 -4.61
N VAL A 49 -0.56 15.34 -4.55
CA VAL A 49 -0.41 14.56 -3.31
C VAL A 49 0.77 15.06 -2.50
N ASP A 50 1.90 15.35 -3.16
CA ASP A 50 3.09 15.94 -2.57
C ASP A 50 2.78 17.25 -1.82
N GLY A 51 1.98 18.13 -2.45
CA GLY A 51 1.53 19.39 -1.87
C GLY A 51 0.63 19.27 -0.62
N LEU A 52 0.20 18.06 -0.23
CA LEU A 52 -0.52 17.84 1.02
C LEU A 52 0.42 17.82 2.25
N GLY A 53 1.72 17.61 2.03
CA GLY A 53 2.69 17.41 3.11
C GLY A 53 2.52 16.07 3.84
N THR A 54 3.31 15.86 4.89
CA THR A 54 3.20 14.65 5.71
C THR A 54 1.93 14.69 6.55
N MET A 55 1.01 13.75 6.30
CA MET A 55 -0.24 13.67 7.04
C MET A 55 -0.84 12.25 7.08
N VAL A 56 -1.64 11.98 8.10
CA VAL A 56 -2.61 10.88 8.11
C VAL A 56 -3.97 11.48 7.77
N VAL A 57 -4.73 10.84 6.88
CA VAL A 57 -6.09 11.34 6.59
C VAL A 57 -7.02 11.13 7.78
N PRO A 58 -8.10 11.93 7.91
CA PRO A 58 -9.01 11.80 9.04
C PRO A 58 -9.71 10.44 9.17
N ALA A 59 -9.98 9.73 8.07
CA ALA A 59 -10.72 8.46 8.10
C ALA A 59 -10.04 7.38 8.94
N PRO A 60 -8.74 7.05 8.74
CA PRO A 60 -8.03 6.13 9.61
C PRO A 60 -8.12 6.51 11.10
N LEU A 61 -7.99 7.79 11.44
CA LEU A 61 -8.04 8.26 12.82
C LEU A 61 -9.44 8.06 13.43
N GLU A 62 -10.49 8.42 12.70
CA GLU A 62 -11.88 8.28 13.14
C GLU A 62 -12.28 6.80 13.32
N LEU A 63 -11.89 5.95 12.36
CA LEU A 63 -12.23 4.52 12.39
C LEU A 63 -11.49 3.74 13.47
N LEU A 64 -10.21 4.08 13.73
CA LEU A 64 -9.39 3.41 14.74
C LEU A 64 -9.60 3.98 16.15
N GLY A 65 -10.00 5.25 16.27
CA GLY A 65 -10.16 5.96 17.54
C GLY A 65 -11.56 5.88 18.18
N ARG A 66 -12.56 5.34 17.48
CA ARG A 66 -13.93 5.22 18.01
C ARG A 66 -14.05 4.12 19.08
N GLU A 67 -15.09 4.20 19.91
CA GLU A 67 -15.35 3.25 21.02
C GLU A 67 -15.40 1.78 20.56
N SER A 68 -15.96 1.52 19.39
CA SER A 68 -16.02 0.21 18.74
C SER A 68 -15.22 0.21 17.44
N PRO A 69 -13.87 0.16 17.49
CA PRO A 69 -13.02 0.51 16.37
C PRO A 69 -13.02 -0.56 15.28
N VAL A 70 -12.67 -0.14 14.06
CA VAL A 70 -12.13 -1.10 13.08
C VAL A 70 -10.78 -1.61 13.59
N ARG A 71 -10.34 -2.77 13.12
CA ARG A 71 -9.11 -3.39 13.62
C ARG A 71 -7.86 -2.96 12.87
N ALA A 72 -8.00 -2.61 11.60
CA ALA A 72 -6.92 -2.04 10.81
C ALA A 72 -7.45 -1.26 9.60
N VAL A 73 -6.65 -0.30 9.12
CA VAL A 73 -6.92 0.50 7.92
C VAL A 73 -5.70 0.50 6.98
N PRO A 74 -5.25 -0.69 6.50
CA PRO A 74 -4.09 -0.77 5.60
C PRO A 74 -4.34 -0.01 4.30
N GLY A 75 -3.34 0.68 3.78
CA GLY A 75 -3.47 1.41 2.53
C GLY A 75 -2.17 2.02 2.05
N HIS A 76 -2.20 2.54 0.83
CA HIS A 76 -1.05 3.17 0.19
C HIS A 76 -1.01 4.67 0.53
N VAL A 77 0.18 5.22 0.72
CA VAL A 77 0.38 6.68 0.92
C VAL A 77 0.90 7.39 -0.33
N GLU A 78 1.26 6.64 -1.37
CA GLU A 78 1.63 7.15 -2.69
C GLU A 78 0.55 6.82 -3.72
N PRO A 79 0.41 7.61 -4.81
CA PRO A 79 -0.52 7.32 -5.90
C PRO A 79 -0.39 5.89 -6.44
N THR A 80 -1.42 5.09 -6.21
CA THR A 80 -1.60 3.78 -6.84
C THR A 80 -2.26 3.96 -8.20
N PHE A 81 -1.54 3.60 -9.26
CA PHE A 81 -2.07 3.58 -10.62
C PHE A 81 -2.80 2.26 -10.89
N SER A 82 -3.64 2.18 -11.91
CA SER A 82 -4.37 0.93 -12.20
C SER A 82 -3.46 -0.25 -12.54
N TRP A 83 -2.27 0.03 -13.07
CA TRP A 83 -1.29 -0.96 -13.52
C TRP A 83 -0.22 -1.29 -12.48
N THR A 84 0.07 -0.42 -11.51
CA THR A 84 1.08 -0.69 -10.47
C THR A 84 0.75 -1.87 -9.54
N PRO A 85 -0.53 -2.19 -9.21
CA PRO A 85 -0.87 -3.39 -8.46
C PRO A 85 -0.99 -4.63 -9.35
N GLN A 86 -0.57 -4.61 -10.61
CA GLN A 86 -0.63 -5.78 -11.51
C GLN A 86 0.76 -6.41 -11.70
N VAL A 87 0.81 -7.73 -11.88
CA VAL A 87 2.02 -8.40 -12.37
C VAL A 87 2.18 -8.06 -13.85
N ASP A 88 3.26 -7.38 -14.21
CA ASP A 88 3.51 -6.88 -15.58
C ASP A 88 3.29 -7.93 -16.67
N ASP A 89 3.74 -9.17 -16.43
CA ASP A 89 3.77 -10.22 -17.45
C ASP A 89 2.42 -10.95 -17.59
N THR A 90 1.55 -10.90 -16.59
CA THR A 90 0.28 -11.67 -16.56
C THR A 90 -0.97 -10.82 -16.36
N GLY A 91 -0.82 -9.52 -16.05
CA GLY A 91 -1.92 -8.63 -15.70
C GLY A 91 -2.63 -8.98 -14.38
N GLN A 92 -2.15 -10.01 -13.65
CA GLN A 92 -2.80 -10.47 -12.43
C GLN A 92 -2.70 -9.41 -11.34
N GLY A 93 -3.85 -9.01 -10.80
CA GLY A 93 -3.93 -8.05 -9.72
C GLY A 93 -3.40 -8.63 -8.39
N LEU A 94 -2.62 -7.83 -7.68
CA LEU A 94 -2.12 -8.10 -6.33
C LEU A 94 -3.23 -8.11 -5.27
N GLY A 95 -4.42 -7.61 -5.61
CA GLY A 95 -5.58 -7.62 -4.71
C GLY A 95 -5.89 -9.01 -4.16
N GLY A 96 -5.74 -10.07 -4.97
CA GLY A 96 -5.95 -11.45 -4.51
C GLY A 96 -4.97 -11.89 -3.41
N ARG A 97 -3.73 -11.38 -3.43
CA ARG A 97 -2.72 -11.69 -2.40
C ARG A 97 -2.90 -10.87 -1.14
N LEU A 98 -3.29 -9.60 -1.27
CA LEU A 98 -3.69 -8.79 -0.11
C LEU A 98 -4.92 -9.41 0.57
N VAL A 99 -5.91 -9.86 -0.20
CA VAL A 99 -7.06 -10.59 0.32
C VAL A 99 -6.61 -11.90 0.96
N SER A 100 -5.75 -12.69 0.31
CA SER A 100 -5.24 -13.96 0.87
C SER A 100 -4.49 -13.74 2.18
N ALA A 101 -3.62 -12.75 2.26
CA ALA A 101 -2.91 -12.38 3.50
C ALA A 101 -3.91 -12.08 4.62
N LEU A 102 -4.93 -11.29 4.32
CA LEU A 102 -5.96 -10.90 5.29
C LEU A 102 -6.92 -12.04 5.64
N SER A 103 -7.27 -12.91 4.70
CA SER A 103 -8.25 -13.99 4.92
C SER A 103 -7.63 -15.24 5.54
N THR A 104 -6.34 -15.51 5.30
CA THR A 104 -5.68 -16.78 5.63
C THR A 104 -4.84 -16.70 6.91
N HIS A 105 -4.24 -15.55 7.22
CA HIS A 105 -3.31 -15.46 8.36
C HIS A 105 -3.91 -14.74 9.56
N LEU A 106 -4.89 -13.87 9.37
CA LEU A 106 -5.43 -13.11 10.52
C LEU A 106 -6.24 -13.97 11.49
N TYR A 107 -6.82 -15.10 11.05
CA TYR A 107 -7.49 -16.02 11.97
C TYR A 107 -6.51 -16.86 12.80
N THR A 108 -5.24 -16.95 12.41
CA THR A 108 -4.21 -17.70 13.16
C THR A 108 -3.62 -16.88 14.31
N GLY A 109 -4.03 -15.61 14.44
CA GLY A 109 -3.48 -14.67 15.42
C GLY A 109 -2.12 -14.11 15.02
N GLU A 110 -1.72 -14.27 13.75
CA GLU A 110 -0.50 -13.64 13.22
C GLU A 110 -0.69 -12.14 13.06
N PRO A 111 0.26 -11.31 13.55
CA PRO A 111 0.22 -9.87 13.35
C PRO A 111 0.09 -9.52 11.87
N LEU A 112 -0.61 -8.42 11.58
CA LEU A 112 -0.91 -8.01 10.20
C LEU A 112 0.38 -7.84 9.36
N GLY A 113 1.47 -7.40 9.97
CA GLY A 113 2.78 -7.32 9.32
C GLY A 113 3.31 -8.69 8.88
N SER A 114 3.13 -9.72 9.71
CA SER A 114 3.53 -11.11 9.42
C SER A 114 2.61 -11.75 8.37
N ALA A 115 1.31 -11.50 8.45
CA ALA A 115 0.33 -11.93 7.44
C ALA A 115 0.71 -11.43 6.03
N LEU A 116 1.37 -10.28 5.94
CA LEU A 116 1.85 -9.68 4.70
C LEU A 116 3.30 -10.06 4.35
N ALA A 117 3.89 -11.04 5.03
CA ALA A 117 5.26 -11.49 4.75
C ALA A 117 5.44 -11.91 3.28
N GLU A 118 4.44 -12.55 2.67
CA GLU A 118 4.49 -12.95 1.25
C GLU A 118 4.36 -11.76 0.28
N TYR A 119 3.81 -10.63 0.71
CA TYR A 119 3.69 -9.44 -0.13
C TYR A 119 5.04 -8.73 -0.33
N ARG A 120 5.88 -8.69 0.71
CA ARG A 120 7.13 -7.90 0.73
C ARG A 120 8.20 -8.38 -0.28
N PRO A 121 8.46 -9.69 -0.50
CA PRO A 121 9.41 -10.16 -1.50
C PRO A 121 9.16 -9.63 -2.90
N TYR A 122 7.91 -9.41 -3.31
CA TYR A 122 7.56 -8.87 -4.63
C TYR A 122 8.03 -7.41 -4.82
N VAL A 123 8.05 -6.63 -3.74
CA VAL A 123 8.63 -5.28 -3.77
C VAL A 123 10.13 -5.38 -4.02
N GLY A 124 10.81 -6.31 -3.35
CA GLY A 124 12.23 -6.57 -3.53
C GLY A 124 12.57 -7.07 -4.94
N GLU A 125 11.72 -7.92 -5.53
CA GLU A 125 11.89 -8.41 -6.90
C GLU A 125 11.86 -7.26 -7.91
N LEU A 126 10.90 -6.33 -7.78
CA LEU A 126 10.81 -5.17 -8.67
C LEU A 126 12.05 -4.27 -8.56
N HIS A 127 12.52 -4.00 -7.34
CA HIS A 127 13.77 -3.25 -7.13
C HIS A 127 14.97 -3.97 -7.74
N THR A 128 15.04 -5.29 -7.62
CA THR A 128 16.11 -6.12 -8.21
C THR A 128 16.08 -6.08 -9.74
N ARG A 129 14.90 -6.22 -10.36
CA ARG A 129 14.71 -6.11 -11.81
C ARG A 129 15.11 -4.72 -12.30
N TRP A 130 14.70 -3.68 -11.60
CA TRP A 130 15.06 -2.30 -11.92
C TRP A 130 16.58 -2.08 -11.85
N ALA A 131 17.23 -2.53 -10.77
CA ALA A 131 18.67 -2.37 -10.60
C ALA A 131 19.46 -3.06 -11.72
N ARG A 132 19.12 -4.32 -12.03
CA ARG A 132 19.75 -5.09 -13.12
C ARG A 132 19.58 -4.43 -14.47
N LEU A 133 18.36 -3.97 -14.79
CA LEU A 133 18.09 -3.32 -16.06
C LEU A 133 18.84 -1.99 -16.17
N ARG A 134 18.91 -1.22 -15.07
CA ARG A 134 19.65 0.05 -15.03
C ARG A 134 21.14 -0.17 -15.27
N GLU A 135 21.71 -1.21 -14.68
CA GLU A 135 23.12 -1.59 -14.86
C GLU A 135 23.39 -2.04 -16.30
N SER A 136 22.52 -2.89 -16.89
CA SER A 136 22.69 -3.36 -18.27
C SER A 136 22.55 -2.24 -19.31
N SER A 137 21.79 -1.19 -18.99
CA SER A 137 21.51 -0.07 -19.88
C SER A 137 22.47 1.13 -19.70
N ALA A 138 23.52 0.96 -18.89
CA ALA A 138 24.56 1.98 -18.66
C ALA A 138 25.25 2.46 -19.96
N GLY A 139 25.11 1.72 -21.07
CA GLY A 139 25.58 2.12 -22.41
C GLY A 139 24.73 3.16 -23.15
N GLY A 140 23.71 3.76 -22.51
CA GLY A 140 22.89 4.82 -23.11
C GLY A 140 21.70 4.33 -23.93
N ASP A 141 21.30 3.07 -23.77
CA ASP A 141 20.11 2.51 -24.41
C ASP A 141 18.84 3.18 -23.84
N THR A 142 18.20 4.01 -24.66
CA THR A 142 16.97 4.71 -24.28
C THR A 142 15.72 3.86 -24.41
N SER A 143 15.79 2.70 -25.08
CA SER A 143 14.62 1.84 -25.32
C SER A 143 14.06 1.23 -24.03
N VAL A 144 14.89 1.09 -23.01
CA VAL A 144 14.52 0.51 -21.70
C VAL A 144 13.90 1.53 -20.73
N ARG A 145 13.88 2.82 -21.08
CA ARG A 145 13.51 3.90 -20.15
C ARG A 145 12.09 3.73 -19.61
N GLU A 146 11.15 3.36 -20.47
CA GLU A 146 9.76 3.11 -20.07
C GLU A 146 9.67 1.95 -19.08
N THR A 147 10.37 0.85 -19.34
CA THR A 147 10.42 -0.30 -18.43
C THR A 147 11.06 0.06 -17.09
N LEU A 148 12.13 0.85 -17.08
CA LEU A 148 12.76 1.35 -15.86
C LEU A 148 11.79 2.22 -15.05
N THR A 149 11.09 3.16 -15.67
CA THR A 149 10.07 3.98 -15.00
C THR A 149 8.97 3.10 -14.43
N ARG A 150 8.44 2.16 -15.23
CA ARG A 150 7.35 1.26 -14.81
C ARG A 150 7.75 0.41 -13.61
N LEU A 151 8.92 -0.25 -13.66
CA LEU A 151 9.43 -1.06 -12.55
C LEU A 151 9.60 -0.22 -11.28
N ARG A 152 10.15 1.00 -11.41
CA ARG A 152 10.42 1.86 -10.26
C ARG A 152 9.12 2.37 -9.62
N VAL A 153 8.19 2.87 -10.43
CA VAL A 153 6.89 3.36 -9.94
C VAL A 153 6.09 2.21 -9.30
N SER A 154 6.05 1.03 -9.92
CA SER A 154 5.42 -0.16 -9.32
C SER A 154 6.05 -0.56 -8.00
N ALA A 155 7.38 -0.49 -7.88
CA ALA A 155 8.07 -0.84 -6.64
C ALA A 155 7.72 0.13 -5.51
N LEU A 156 7.73 1.44 -5.80
CA LEU A 156 7.48 2.49 -4.81
C LEU A 156 6.03 2.54 -4.37
N ASP A 157 5.08 2.38 -5.29
CA ASP A 157 3.66 2.27 -4.95
C ASP A 157 3.44 1.10 -3.99
N ARG A 158 3.95 -0.10 -4.30
CA ARG A 158 3.80 -1.28 -3.42
C ARG A 158 4.54 -1.13 -2.09
N GLN A 159 5.68 -0.44 -2.09
CA GLN A 159 6.43 -0.13 -0.87
C GLN A 159 5.68 0.84 0.04
N SER A 160 4.85 1.72 -0.53
CA SER A 160 4.09 2.74 0.21
C SER A 160 2.91 2.19 1.02
N LEU A 161 2.70 0.87 1.03
CA LEU A 161 1.67 0.23 1.85
C LEU A 161 2.00 0.37 3.35
N VAL A 162 1.21 1.18 4.05
CA VAL A 162 1.23 1.36 5.50
C VAL A 162 0.15 0.50 6.17
N LEU A 163 0.39 0.13 7.43
CA LEU A 163 -0.49 -0.76 8.21
C LEU A 163 -0.96 -0.11 9.53
N PRO A 164 -1.85 0.90 9.49
CA PRO A 164 -2.46 1.47 10.69
C PRO A 164 -3.37 0.45 11.39
N GLY A 165 -3.07 0.17 12.65
CA GLY A 165 -3.79 -0.82 13.47
C GLY A 165 -3.35 -2.26 13.18
N ASP A 166 -3.69 -3.16 14.09
CA ASP A 166 -3.45 -4.59 13.97
C ASP A 166 -4.59 -5.35 14.69
N PRO A 167 -5.34 -6.24 14.01
CA PRO A 167 -6.39 -7.02 14.65
C PRO A 167 -5.92 -7.90 15.80
N THR A 168 -4.65 -8.32 15.78
CA THR A 168 -4.09 -9.18 16.83
C THR A 168 -3.89 -8.48 18.15
N ALA A 169 -3.76 -7.14 18.15
CA ALA A 169 -3.67 -6.34 19.36
C ALA A 169 -4.94 -6.39 20.22
N ALA A 170 -6.08 -6.77 19.63
CA ALA A 170 -7.37 -6.90 20.32
C ALA A 170 -7.77 -8.36 20.59
N LEU A 171 -6.92 -9.34 20.22
CA LEU A 171 -7.20 -10.73 20.54
C LEU A 171 -7.08 -10.94 22.05
N PRO A 172 -8.01 -11.69 22.67
CA PRO A 172 -7.86 -12.09 24.06
C PRO A 172 -6.52 -12.82 24.24
N ALA A 173 -5.87 -12.64 25.39
CA ALA A 173 -4.76 -13.50 25.76
C ALA A 173 -5.23 -14.95 25.65
N LEU A 174 -4.52 -15.78 24.88
CA LEU A 174 -4.79 -17.21 24.84
C LEU A 174 -4.75 -17.70 26.28
N ALA A 175 -5.83 -18.31 26.75
CA ALA A 175 -5.85 -18.93 28.06
C ALA A 175 -4.65 -19.88 28.13
N HIS A 176 -3.70 -19.58 29.01
CA HIS A 176 -2.67 -20.54 29.35
C HIS A 176 -3.36 -21.68 30.10
N ASP A 177 -3.85 -22.67 29.35
CA ASP A 177 -4.13 -23.97 29.93
C ASP A 177 -2.79 -24.49 30.43
N GLY A 178 -2.59 -24.35 31.74
CA GLY A 178 -1.43 -24.88 32.45
C GLY A 178 -1.25 -26.35 32.11
N ARG A 179 -0.17 -26.66 31.40
CA ARG A 179 0.41 -27.98 31.32
C ARG A 179 1.86 -27.89 31.77
#